data_AF-A0A813GID5-F1
#
_entry.id   AF-A0A813GID5-F1
#
_cell.length_a   1.000
_cell.length_b   1.000
_cell.length_c   1.000
_cell.angle_alpha   90.00
_cell.angle_beta   90.00
_cell.angle_gamma   90.00
#
_symmetry.space_group_name_H-M   'P 1'
#
loop_
_entity.id
_entity.type
_entity.pdbx_description
1 polymer ?
#
loop_
_entity_poly.entity_id
_entity_poly.type
_entity_poly.pdbx_seq_one_letter_code
_entity_poly.pdbx_strand_id
1 'polypeptide(L)'
;DRDVPNALVFIDKYTQVPRILNPLVNTLDRLPEVYNSTPAIKTLIDSEFNGLEVLRMTIMQDFFRHGFDGSGDDGGSCIDGRLTSCWNWCAKVEKKKYFPAFLLTGFTGFDGGFTTGLGN
;
A
#
# COMPACT_ATOMS: atom_id res chain seq x y z
N ASP A 1 -18.15 30.94 2.98
CA ASP A 1 -18.47 30.18 1.77
C ASP A 1 -17.54 30.57 0.61
N ARG A 2 -16.21 30.47 0.86
CA ARG A 2 -15.14 30.70 -0.12
C ARG A 2 -14.19 29.50 -0.23
N ASP A 3 -14.45 28.47 0.58
CA ASP A 3 -13.52 27.38 0.88
C ASP A 3 -14.07 26.01 0.47
N VAL A 4 -15.19 25.97 -0.26
CA VAL A 4 -15.68 24.74 -0.88
C VAL A 4 -14.99 24.61 -2.24
N PRO A 5 -14.05 23.66 -2.41
CA PRO A 5 -13.38 23.46 -3.69
C PRO A 5 -14.40 23.07 -4.77
N ASN A 6 -14.14 23.49 -6.01
CA ASN A 6 -14.92 23.01 -7.16
C ASN A 6 -14.89 21.47 -7.21
N ALA A 7 -15.98 20.84 -7.64
CA ALA A 7 -16.10 19.39 -7.81
C ALA A 7 -14.92 18.73 -8.55
N LEU A 8 -14.33 19.43 -9.53
CA LEU A 8 -13.14 18.96 -10.26
C LEU A 8 -11.92 18.73 -9.35
N VAL A 9 -11.76 19.54 -8.30
CA VAL A 9 -10.68 19.40 -7.31
C VAL A 9 -10.87 18.14 -6.48
N PHE A 10 -12.11 17.78 -6.14
CA PHE A 10 -12.38 16.52 -5.45
C PHE A 10 -12.10 15.33 -6.36
N ILE A 11 -12.58 15.37 -7.60
CA ILE A 11 -12.33 14.29 -8.58
C ILE A 11 -10.83 14.04 -8.72
N ASP A 12 -10.04 15.09 -8.92
CA ASP A 12 -8.58 15.00 -9.06
C ASP A 12 -7.93 14.32 -7.84
N LYS A 13 -8.30 14.72 -6.62
CA LYS A 13 -7.79 14.12 -5.39
C LYS A 13 -8.13 12.63 -5.27
N TYR A 14 -9.36 12.24 -5.64
CA TYR A 14 -9.75 10.83 -5.63
C TYR A 14 -9.02 9.99 -6.67
N THR A 15 -8.49 10.58 -7.75
CA THR A 15 -7.64 9.84 -8.70
C THR A 15 -6.33 9.34 -8.11
N GLN A 16 -5.92 9.84 -6.94
CA GLN A 16 -4.76 9.34 -6.21
C GLN A 16 -5.03 8.00 -5.51
N VAL A 17 -6.29 7.70 -5.16
CA VAL A 17 -6.64 6.47 -4.43
C VAL A 17 -6.26 5.20 -5.22
N PRO A 18 -6.59 5.07 -6.53
CA PRO A 18 -6.11 3.95 -7.33
C PRO A 18 -4.58 3.84 -7.38
N ARG A 19 -3.85 4.96 -7.44
CA ARG A 19 -2.38 4.95 -7.45
C ARG A 19 -1.80 4.37 -6.18
N ILE A 20 -2.43 4.64 -5.03
CA ILE A 20 -2.03 4.10 -3.73
C ILE A 20 -2.41 2.62 -3.60
N LEU A 21 -3.64 2.25 -4.00
CA LEU A 21 -4.15 0.90 -3.80
C LEU A 21 -3.56 -0.12 -4.78
N ASN A 22 -3.30 0.26 -6.03
CA ASN A 22 -2.83 -0.68 -7.05
C ASN A 22 -1.51 -1.40 -6.66
N PRO A 23 -0.46 -0.71 -6.18
CA PRO A 23 0.78 -1.38 -5.76
C PRO A 23 0.58 -2.31 -4.55
N LEU A 24 -0.35 -1.99 -3.65
CA LEU A 24 -0.71 -2.85 -2.53
C LEU A 24 -1.44 -4.11 -2.99
N VAL A 25 -2.43 -3.96 -3.88
CA VAL A 25 -3.15 -5.08 -4.50
C VAL A 25 -2.17 -5.99 -5.26
N ASN A 26 -1.32 -5.42 -6.10
CA ASN A 26 -0.29 -6.16 -6.84
C ASN A 26 0.65 -6.93 -5.91
N THR A 27 0.99 -6.36 -4.75
CA THR A 27 1.78 -7.05 -3.73
C THR A 27 1.01 -8.26 -3.21
N LEU A 28 -0.24 -8.08 -2.76
CA LEU A 28 -1.07 -9.14 -2.21
C LEU A 28 -1.36 -10.27 -3.20
N ASP A 29 -1.55 -9.93 -4.48
CA ASP A 29 -1.85 -10.89 -5.55
C ASP A 29 -0.63 -11.71 -5.98
N ARG A 30 0.59 -11.15 -5.85
CA ARG A 30 1.85 -11.87 -6.13
C ARG A 30 2.33 -12.74 -4.98
N LEU A 31 1.88 -12.48 -3.74
CA LEU A 31 2.33 -13.25 -2.58
C LEU A 31 2.10 -14.77 -2.68
N PRO A 32 0.99 -15.29 -3.24
CA PRO A 32 0.82 -16.73 -3.46
C PRO A 32 1.89 -17.34 -4.38
N GLU A 33 2.30 -16.64 -5.43
CA GLU A 33 3.36 -17.11 -6.34
C GLU A 33 4.71 -17.11 -5.62
N VAL A 34 5.02 -16.02 -4.90
CA VAL A 34 6.23 -15.88 -4.09
C VAL A 34 6.30 -16.97 -3.01
N TYR A 35 5.18 -17.23 -2.31
CA TYR A 35 5.07 -18.25 -1.27
C TYR A 35 5.35 -19.67 -1.80
N ASN A 36 4.97 -19.95 -3.04
CA ASN A 36 5.20 -21.25 -3.68
C ASN A 36 6.50 -21.32 -4.49
N SER A 37 7.24 -20.23 -4.62
CA SER A 37 8.43 -20.15 -5.47
C SER A 37 9.60 -21.00 -4.95
N THR A 38 9.88 -20.97 -3.65
CA THR A 38 10.96 -21.74 -3.04
C THR A 38 10.58 -22.24 -1.64
N PRO A 39 11.08 -23.42 -1.21
CA PRO A 39 10.84 -23.93 0.15
C PRO A 39 11.36 -23.00 1.25
N ALA A 40 12.43 -22.24 0.98
CA ALA A 40 13.01 -21.29 1.93
C ALA A 40 12.05 -20.12 2.21
N ILE A 41 11.45 -19.54 1.17
CA ILE A 41 10.46 -18.45 1.33
C ILE A 41 9.20 -18.96 2.03
N LYS A 42 8.73 -20.16 1.66
CA LYS A 42 7.59 -20.79 2.34
C LYS A 42 7.85 -20.92 3.84
N THR A 43 9.01 -21.48 4.21
CA THR A 43 9.41 -21.67 5.62
C THR A 43 9.50 -20.33 6.34
N LEU A 44 10.09 -19.30 5.73
CA LEU A 44 10.19 -17.96 6.29
C LEU A 44 8.80 -17.37 6.61
N ILE A 45 7.87 -17.45 5.66
CA ILE A 45 6.51 -16.92 5.84
C ILE A 45 5.74 -17.72 6.90
N ASP A 46 5.85 -19.05 6.87
CA ASP A 46 5.19 -19.91 7.84
C ASP A 46 5.74 -19.69 9.26
N SER A 47 7.05 -19.48 9.43
CA SER A 47 7.67 -19.28 10.75
C SER A 47 7.41 -17.89 11.34
N GLU A 48 7.45 -16.83 10.52
CA GLU A 48 7.31 -15.45 11.01
C GLU A 48 5.84 -15.02 11.15
N PHE A 49 4.96 -15.51 10.27
CA PHE A 49 3.58 -15.04 10.18
C PHE A 49 2.53 -16.12 10.44
N ASN A 50 2.91 -17.38 10.64
CA ASN A 50 1.98 -18.51 10.71
C ASN A 50 1.17 -18.71 9.42
N GLY A 51 1.81 -18.40 8.28
CA GLY A 51 1.29 -18.70 6.95
C GLY A 51 0.90 -17.48 6.12
N LEU A 52 0.66 -17.76 4.85
CA LEU A 52 0.39 -16.74 3.82
C LEU A 52 -0.85 -15.88 4.13
N GLU A 53 -1.94 -16.50 4.60
CA GLU A 53 -3.20 -15.79 4.86
C GLU A 53 -3.02 -14.76 5.98
N VAL A 54 -2.38 -15.18 7.08
CA VAL A 54 -2.09 -14.30 8.22
C VAL A 54 -1.18 -13.15 7.80
N LEU A 55 -0.18 -13.38 6.93
CA LEU A 55 0.64 -12.31 6.35
C LEU A 55 -0.21 -11.31 5.56
N ARG A 56 -1.08 -11.76 4.65
CA ARG A 56 -1.96 -10.89 3.86
C ARG A 56 -2.87 -10.05 4.76
N MET A 57 -3.49 -10.69 5.74
CA MET A 57 -4.36 -10.01 6.72
C MET A 57 -3.58 -9.04 7.60
N THR A 58 -2.36 -9.37 8.01
CA THR A 58 -1.50 -8.46 8.79
C THR A 58 -1.20 -7.18 7.99
N ILE A 59 -0.83 -7.32 6.72
CA ILE A 59 -0.57 -6.19 5.82
C ILE A 59 -1.84 -5.33 5.66
N MET A 60 -2.98 -5.95 5.34
CA MET A 60 -4.24 -5.24 5.14
C MET A 60 -4.71 -4.54 6.42
N GLN A 61 -4.67 -5.23 7.56
CA GLN A 61 -5.08 -4.66 8.84
C GLN A 61 -4.23 -3.45 9.23
N ASP A 62 -2.92 -3.52 9.05
CA ASP A 62 -2.03 -2.41 9.35
C ASP A 62 -2.23 -1.24 8.37
N PHE A 63 -2.37 -1.53 7.08
CA PHE A 63 -2.65 -0.49 6.07
C PHE A 63 -3.98 0.21 6.30
N PHE A 64 -5.08 -0.52 6.51
CA PHE A 64 -6.38 0.14 6.72
C PHE A 64 -6.51 0.81 8.10
N ARG A 65 -5.73 0.38 9.10
CA ARG A 65 -5.72 1.03 10.41
C ARG A 65 -4.94 2.34 10.42
N HIS A 66 -3.87 2.44 9.62
CA HIS A 66 -2.92 3.57 9.70
C HIS A 66 -2.77 4.36 8.40
N GLY A 67 -2.96 3.73 7.24
CA GLY A 67 -2.83 4.36 5.93
C GLY A 67 -3.89 5.42 5.65
N PHE A 68 -5.12 5.27 6.17
CA PHE A 68 -6.19 6.26 5.97
C PHE A 68 -6.67 6.91 7.27
N ASP A 69 -5.83 6.94 8.30
CA ASP A 69 -6.23 7.39 9.65
C ASP A 69 -6.45 8.91 9.78
N GLY A 70 -5.99 9.70 8.79
CA GLY A 70 -6.13 11.16 8.78
C GLY A 70 -5.13 11.92 9.64
N SER A 71 -4.11 11.24 10.19
CA SER A 71 -3.02 11.88 10.97
C SER A 71 -2.02 12.69 10.13
N GLY A 72 -2.18 12.71 8.80
CA GLY A 72 -1.25 13.33 7.85
C GLY A 72 -1.32 14.85 7.68
N ASP A 73 -1.73 15.62 8.69
CA ASP A 73 -1.80 17.09 8.72
C ASP A 73 -3.08 17.73 8.14
N ASP A 74 -3.47 18.86 8.75
CA ASP A 74 -4.80 19.47 8.76
C ASP A 74 -4.91 20.71 7.85
N GLY A 75 -3.84 21.03 7.11
CA GLY A 75 -3.75 22.23 6.27
C GLY A 75 -4.59 22.20 4.99
N GLY A 76 -5.30 21.09 4.72
CA GLY A 76 -6.11 20.86 3.53
C GLY A 76 -7.51 20.30 3.82
N SER A 77 -8.13 19.71 2.81
CA SER A 77 -9.41 19.00 2.94
C SER A 77 -9.24 17.65 3.63
N CYS A 78 -10.33 17.07 4.16
CA CYS A 78 -10.29 15.78 4.86
C CYS A 78 -9.71 14.62 4.03
N ILE A 79 -9.84 14.68 2.69
CA ILE A 79 -9.21 13.73 1.78
C ILE A 79 -7.69 13.92 1.72
N ASP A 80 -7.19 15.15 1.80
CA ASP A 80 -5.75 15.42 1.80
C ASP A 80 -5.08 14.80 3.02
N GLY A 81 -5.66 14.99 4.21
CA GLY A 81 -5.13 14.39 5.45
C GLY A 81 -5.06 12.86 5.38
N ARG A 82 -6.07 12.20 4.77
CA ARG A 82 -6.08 10.75 4.57
C ARG A 82 -5.07 10.28 3.52
N LEU A 83 -4.90 11.03 2.42
CA LEU A 83 -3.90 10.71 1.40
C LEU A 83 -2.48 10.90 1.94
N THR A 84 -2.25 11.94 2.74
CA THR A 84 -0.95 12.14 3.41
C THR A 84 -0.67 11.05 4.44
N SER A 85 -1.68 10.56 5.18
CA SER A 85 -1.52 9.37 6.02
C SER A 85 -1.03 8.15 5.23
N CYS A 86 -1.50 7.96 3.98
CA CYS A 86 -1.04 6.85 3.14
C CYS A 86 0.45 7.00 2.85
N TRP A 87 0.88 8.18 2.42
CA TRP A 87 2.29 8.47 2.14
C TRP A 87 3.17 8.29 3.37
N ASN A 88 2.70 8.73 4.53
CA ASN A 88 3.38 8.52 5.81
C ASN A 88 3.48 7.03 6.19
N TRP A 89 2.46 6.23 5.87
CA TRP A 89 2.50 4.78 6.04
C TRP A 89 3.53 4.15 5.12
N CYS A 90 3.56 4.56 3.85
CA CYS A 90 4.51 4.05 2.85
C CYS A 90 5.96 4.38 3.23
N ALA A 91 6.21 5.60 3.73
CA ALA A 91 7.53 6.04 4.20
C ALA A 91 8.01 5.34 5.49
N LYS A 92 7.18 4.47 6.08
CA LYS A 92 7.52 3.66 7.25
C LYS A 92 7.45 2.17 6.96
N VAL A 93 7.07 1.76 5.74
CA VAL A 93 6.83 0.35 5.40
C VAL A 93 8.11 -0.48 5.56
N GLU A 94 9.27 0.12 5.29
CA GLU A 94 10.60 -0.47 5.40
C GLU A 94 10.97 -0.87 6.83
N LYS A 95 10.33 -0.24 7.83
CA LYS A 95 10.53 -0.54 9.25
C LYS A 95 9.63 -1.67 9.75
N LYS A 96 8.72 -2.18 8.92
CA LYS A 96 7.71 -3.16 9.34
C LYS A 96 8.20 -4.59 9.12
N LYS A 97 7.79 -5.49 10.01
CA LYS A 97 8.20 -6.91 9.98
C LYS A 97 7.90 -7.59 8.65
N TYR A 98 6.79 -7.22 8.00
CA TYR A 98 6.36 -7.77 6.72
C TYR A 98 7.04 -7.11 5.50
N PHE A 99 7.98 -6.18 5.67
CA PHE A 99 8.67 -5.53 4.55
C PHE A 99 9.38 -6.51 3.59
N PRO A 100 9.99 -7.62 4.03
CA PRO A 100 10.55 -8.61 3.10
C PRO A 100 9.53 -9.13 2.09
N ALA A 101 8.24 -9.23 2.47
CA ALA A 101 7.17 -9.62 1.57
C ALA A 101 6.97 -8.61 0.44
N PHE A 102 7.11 -7.31 0.72
CA PHE A 102 7.05 -6.23 -0.27
C PHE A 102 8.27 -6.22 -1.20
N LEU A 103 9.46 -6.54 -0.69
CA LEU A 103 10.66 -6.67 -1.51
C LEU A 103 10.54 -7.84 -2.50
N LEU A 104 10.05 -9.00 -2.03
CA LEU A 104 9.91 -10.20 -2.85
C LEU A 104 8.86 -10.04 -3.98
N THR A 105 7.87 -9.17 -3.81
CA THR A 105 6.85 -8.89 -4.82
C THR A 105 7.23 -7.76 -5.79
N GLY A 106 8.34 -7.06 -5.53
CA GLY A 106 8.86 -5.96 -6.34
C GLY A 106 8.22 -4.60 -6.05
N PHE A 107 7.71 -4.38 -4.84
CA PHE A 107 7.14 -3.10 -4.45
C PHE A 107 8.21 -2.00 -4.37
N THR A 108 7.92 -0.85 -4.97
CA THR A 108 8.84 0.32 -5.03
C THR A 108 8.25 1.60 -4.44
N GLY A 109 7.01 1.55 -3.95
CA GLY A 109 6.23 2.71 -3.49
C GLY A 109 4.91 2.85 -4.24
N PHE A 110 4.14 3.89 -3.94
CA PHE A 110 2.83 4.10 -4.59
C PHE A 110 2.93 4.59 -6.03
N ASP A 111 3.97 5.37 -6.36
CA ASP A 111 4.12 5.86 -7.73
C ASP A 111 4.72 4.83 -8.68
N GLY A 112 5.40 3.80 -8.17
CA GLY A 112 6.07 2.77 -8.97
C GLY A 112 7.16 3.32 -9.92
N GLY A 113 8.14 2.51 -10.30
CA GLY A 113 9.07 2.88 -11.37
C GLY A 113 8.32 3.07 -12.71
N PHE A 114 8.76 4.04 -13.53
CA PHE A 114 8.25 4.35 -14.89
C PHE A 114 8.48 3.22 -15.93
N THR A 115 8.06 2.00 -15.64
CA THR A 115 8.01 0.84 -16.55
C THR A 115 7.04 -0.13 -15.87
N THR A 116 5.79 -0.32 -16.30
CA THR A 116 5.42 -1.01 -17.53
C THR A 116 3.96 -0.69 -17.83
N GLY A 117 3.73 0.33 -18.66
CA GLY A 117 2.44 0.71 -19.24
C GLY A 117 2.25 0.14 -20.64
N LEU A 118 2.80 -1.04 -20.93
CA LEU A 118 2.50 -1.80 -22.14
C LEU A 118 2.29 -3.25 -21.73
N GLY A 119 1.05 -3.70 -21.89
CA GLY A 119 0.65 -5.07 -21.66
C GLY A 119 1.42 -6.06 -22.52
N ASN A 120 1.38 -7.31 -22.08
CA ASN A 120 1.46 -8.43 -23.01
C ASN A 120 0.14 -8.56 -23.76
#